data_AF-A0A401PLV3-F1
#
_entry.id   AF-A0A401PLV3-F1
#
_cell.length_a   1.000
_cell.length_b   1.000
_cell.length_c   1.000
_cell.angle_alpha   90.00
_cell.angle_beta   90.00
_cell.angle_gamma   90.00
#
_symmetry.space_group_name_H-M   'P 1'
#
loop_
_entity.id
_entity.type
_entity.pdbx_description
1 polymer ?
#
loop_
_entity_poly.entity_id
_entity_poly.type
_entity_poly.pdbx_seq_one_letter_code
_entity_poly.pdbx_strand_id
1 'polypeptide(L)'
;MPVIAGDREAIQQIAYELVEDKAQEGIVYLEARCNPHYLANCNVHPIPWGQTENVSPDEFVNLVNMSPGFRRGQCDFGIKVRLILCCIRHMQEWSPEIVELCTKCQNDGVVGIDRAGDELTNAEVHPGHMKAYEMAVKCGIHRTVHAGEVGPPKVVHEALDILKAERIGHGYATIKDPELYMEILQKEIHIEACPL
;
A
#
# COMPACT_ATOMS: atom_id res chain seq x y z
N MET A 1 4.90 -13.51 8.20
CA MET A 1 6.32 -13.18 8.41
C MET A 1 6.63 -13.14 9.91
N PRO A 2 6.56 -14.29 10.61
CA PRO A 2 6.56 -14.33 12.08
C PRO A 2 7.87 -13.86 12.73
N VAL A 3 8.96 -13.82 11.97
CA VAL A 3 10.30 -13.40 12.44
C VAL A 3 10.43 -11.87 12.54
N ILE A 4 9.64 -11.12 11.76
CA ILE A 4 9.72 -9.65 11.70
C ILE A 4 8.54 -8.99 12.41
N ALA A 5 7.33 -9.53 12.21
CA ALA A 5 6.12 -8.92 12.75
C ALA A 5 6.20 -8.82 14.29
N GLY A 6 5.90 -7.66 14.85
CA GLY A 6 5.95 -7.44 16.30
C GLY A 6 7.33 -7.18 16.91
N ASP A 7 8.40 -7.16 16.10
CA ASP A 7 9.77 -6.87 16.56
C ASP A 7 10.20 -5.47 16.10
N ARG A 8 10.35 -4.54 17.06
CA ARG A 8 10.68 -3.13 16.78
C ARG A 8 12.01 -2.97 16.06
N GLU A 9 13.03 -3.72 16.48
CA GLU A 9 14.37 -3.63 15.91
C GLU A 9 14.37 -4.18 14.49
N ALA A 10 13.73 -5.34 14.28
CA ALA A 10 13.62 -5.94 12.96
C ALA A 10 12.86 -5.03 11.98
N ILE A 11 11.72 -4.45 12.39
CA ILE A 11 10.92 -3.53 11.57
C ILE A 11 11.75 -2.31 11.13
N GLN A 12 12.48 -1.70 12.06
CA GLN A 12 13.33 -0.55 11.76
C GLN A 12 14.49 -0.92 10.85
N GLN A 13 15.12 -2.07 11.10
CA GLN A 13 16.26 -2.56 10.33
C GLN A 13 15.88 -2.81 8.86
N ILE A 14 14.78 -3.54 8.59
CA ILE A 14 14.35 -3.80 7.21
C ILE A 14 13.95 -2.51 6.48
N ALA A 15 13.43 -1.51 7.19
CA ALA A 15 13.11 -0.22 6.60
C ALA A 15 14.37 0.54 6.20
N TYR A 16 15.40 0.53 7.05
CA TYR A 16 16.70 1.13 6.74
C TYR A 16 17.41 0.43 5.57
N GLU A 17 17.49 -0.90 5.61
CA GLU A 17 18.13 -1.75 4.59
C GLU A 17 17.43 -1.61 3.23
N LEU A 18 16.10 -1.46 3.19
CA LEU A 18 15.40 -1.17 1.94
C LEU A 18 15.92 0.12 1.28
N VAL A 19 16.23 1.15 2.07
CA VAL A 19 16.79 2.40 1.52
C VAL A 19 18.21 2.19 0.99
N GLU A 20 19.02 1.41 1.71
CA GLU A 20 20.38 1.04 1.29
C GLU A 20 20.37 0.30 -0.05
N ASP A 21 19.58 -0.78 -0.14
CA ASP A 21 19.46 -1.61 -1.34
C ASP A 21 19.01 -0.79 -2.54
N LYS A 22 17.98 0.05 -2.36
CA LYS A 22 17.47 0.88 -3.47
C LYS A 22 18.43 1.98 -3.89
N ALA A 23 19.25 2.50 -2.97
CA ALA A 23 20.33 3.41 -3.34
C ALA A 23 21.40 2.72 -4.20
N GLN A 24 21.75 1.46 -3.88
CA GLN A 24 22.70 0.66 -4.67
C GLN A 24 22.16 0.32 -6.08
N GLU A 25 20.83 0.22 -6.23
CA GLU A 25 20.15 0.08 -7.53
C GLU A 25 20.10 1.39 -8.34
N GLY A 26 20.58 2.51 -7.79
CA GLY A 26 20.54 3.82 -8.46
C GLY A 26 19.18 4.51 -8.41
N ILE A 27 18.27 4.06 -7.55
CA ILE A 27 16.96 4.69 -7.34
C ILE A 27 17.13 5.99 -6.56
N VAL A 28 16.56 7.09 -7.05
CA VAL A 28 16.60 8.41 -6.37
C VAL A 28 15.31 8.72 -5.60
N TYR A 29 14.20 8.10 -5.97
CA TYR A 29 12.89 8.22 -5.33
C TYR A 29 12.17 6.87 -5.32
N LEU A 30 11.66 6.46 -4.15
CA LEU A 30 10.91 5.21 -3.95
C LEU A 30 9.61 5.48 -3.19
N GLU A 31 8.52 4.90 -3.67
CA GLU A 31 7.30 4.68 -2.89
C GLU A 31 7.24 3.20 -2.48
N ALA A 32 7.65 2.91 -1.26
CA ALA A 32 7.51 1.59 -0.67
C ALA A 32 6.05 1.40 -0.23
N ARG A 33 5.52 0.18 -0.33
CA ARG A 33 4.16 -0.13 0.11
C ARG A 33 4.15 -1.31 1.08
N CYS A 34 3.29 -1.24 2.08
CA CYS A 34 3.08 -2.35 3.01
C CYS A 34 1.70 -2.27 3.65
N ASN A 35 1.24 -3.38 4.23
CA ASN A 35 0.11 -3.37 5.13
C ASN A 35 0.64 -3.38 6.58
N PRO A 36 0.35 -2.34 7.40
CA PRO A 36 0.84 -2.25 8.77
C PRO A 36 0.25 -3.34 9.68
N HIS A 37 -1.00 -3.75 9.45
CA HIS A 37 -1.66 -4.78 10.25
C HIS A 37 -0.91 -6.12 10.23
N TYR A 38 -0.42 -6.57 9.08
CA TYR A 38 0.36 -7.81 8.97
C TYR A 38 1.69 -7.81 9.71
N LEU A 39 2.24 -6.65 10.06
CA LEU A 39 3.51 -6.51 10.77
C LEU A 39 3.34 -6.06 12.22
N ALA A 40 2.10 -5.73 12.60
CA ALA A 40 1.67 -5.48 13.96
C ALA A 40 1.15 -6.77 14.63
N ASN A 41 1.10 -6.77 15.95
CA ASN A 41 0.54 -7.86 16.76
C ASN A 41 -0.19 -7.38 18.02
N CYS A 42 -0.37 -6.07 18.21
CA CYS A 42 -1.21 -5.44 19.23
C CYS A 42 -2.29 -4.59 18.56
N ASN A 43 -3.50 -4.52 19.14
CA ASN A 43 -4.64 -3.77 18.58
C ASN A 43 -4.99 -4.13 17.12
N VAL A 44 -4.77 -5.40 16.72
CA VAL A 44 -5.13 -5.92 15.41
C VAL A 44 -5.89 -7.23 15.57
N HIS A 45 -7.00 -7.38 14.85
CA HIS A 45 -7.82 -8.58 14.88
C HIS A 45 -8.14 -9.08 13.47
N PRO A 46 -7.93 -10.38 13.19
CA PRO A 46 -7.18 -11.34 14.00
C PRO A 46 -5.69 -10.96 14.13
N ILE A 47 -5.03 -11.36 15.22
CA ILE A 47 -3.58 -11.17 15.37
C ILE A 47 -2.87 -12.01 14.30
N PRO A 48 -2.10 -11.39 13.39
CA PRO A 48 -1.38 -12.13 12.37
C PRO A 48 -0.33 -13.06 12.98
N TRP A 49 -0.09 -14.19 12.32
CA TRP A 49 1.01 -15.11 12.65
C TRP A 49 0.99 -15.72 14.07
N GLY A 50 -0.09 -15.56 14.85
CA GLY A 50 -0.23 -16.16 16.19
C GLY A 50 0.74 -15.61 17.24
N GLN A 51 1.09 -14.33 17.14
CA GLN A 51 2.13 -13.69 17.96
C GLN A 51 1.60 -13.13 19.29
N THR A 52 2.51 -12.84 20.22
CA THR A 52 2.22 -12.13 21.48
C THR A 52 2.16 -10.61 21.26
N GLU A 53 1.22 -9.92 21.89
CA GLU A 53 0.99 -8.48 21.67
C GLU A 53 2.19 -7.61 22.06
N ASN A 54 2.66 -6.77 21.13
CA ASN A 54 3.82 -5.89 21.33
C ASN A 54 3.77 -4.56 20.55
N VAL A 55 3.47 -4.61 19.24
CA VAL A 55 3.54 -3.47 18.31
C VAL A 55 2.17 -3.27 17.65
N SER A 56 1.65 -2.05 17.68
CA SER A 56 0.38 -1.68 17.00
C SER A 56 0.60 -1.26 15.54
N PRO A 57 -0.46 -1.23 14.69
CA PRO A 57 -0.35 -0.72 13.33
C PRO A 57 0.19 0.72 13.26
N ASP A 58 -0.25 1.59 14.17
CA ASP A 58 0.23 2.98 14.26
C ASP A 58 1.70 3.07 14.63
N GLU A 59 2.12 2.26 15.62
CA GLU A 59 3.53 2.19 16.02
C GLU A 59 4.39 1.66 14.88
N PHE A 60 3.94 0.62 14.17
CA PHE A 60 4.64 0.09 12.99
C PHE A 60 4.90 1.19 11.93
N VAL A 61 3.89 2.00 11.59
CA VAL A 61 4.06 3.09 10.61
C VAL A 61 5.12 4.08 11.08
N ASN A 62 5.12 4.43 12.37
CA ASN A 62 6.14 5.30 12.95
C ASN A 62 7.54 4.67 12.90
N LEU A 63 7.69 3.39 13.24
CA LEU A 63 8.97 2.67 13.20
C LEU A 63 9.57 2.62 11.79
N VAL A 64 8.74 2.43 10.76
CA VAL A 64 9.18 2.41 9.36
C VAL A 64 9.58 3.79 8.87
N ASN A 65 8.75 4.82 9.07
CA ASN A 65 8.99 6.14 8.48
C ASN A 65 10.05 6.96 9.24
N MET A 66 10.09 6.85 10.56
CA MET A 66 10.94 7.70 11.41
C MET A 66 12.34 7.11 11.59
N SER A 67 13.22 7.81 12.31
CA SER A 67 14.55 7.27 12.64
C SER A 67 14.38 6.16 13.69
N PRO A 68 15.04 5.00 13.53
CA PRO A 68 16.13 4.68 12.61
C PRO A 68 15.74 3.99 11.29
N GLY A 69 14.46 3.92 10.91
CA GLY A 69 14.00 3.40 9.61
C GLY A 69 14.29 4.34 8.43
N PHE A 70 13.29 4.63 7.59
CA PHE A 70 13.45 5.43 6.36
C PHE A 70 14.11 6.78 6.58
N ARG A 71 13.84 7.47 7.70
CA ARG A 71 14.47 8.78 7.96
C ARG A 71 15.99 8.68 8.01
N ARG A 72 16.53 7.64 8.66
CA ARG A 72 17.97 7.44 8.76
C ARG A 72 18.55 7.00 7.42
N GLY A 73 17.91 6.03 6.75
CA GLY A 73 18.37 5.56 5.43
C GLY A 73 18.43 6.68 4.39
N GLN A 74 17.42 7.56 4.35
CA GLN A 74 17.43 8.71 3.43
C GLN A 74 18.58 9.69 3.72
N CYS A 75 18.95 9.86 5.00
CA CYS A 75 20.08 10.69 5.40
C CYS A 75 21.42 10.06 5.01
N ASP A 76 21.58 8.76 5.23
CA ASP A 76 22.84 8.05 5.01
C ASP A 76 23.11 7.81 3.51
N PHE A 77 22.08 7.52 2.72
CA PHE A 77 22.21 7.11 1.31
C PHE A 77 21.74 8.15 0.29
N GLY A 78 21.15 9.26 0.72
CA GLY A 78 20.84 10.40 -0.15
C GLY A 78 19.66 10.21 -1.12
N ILE A 79 18.83 9.18 -0.94
CA ILE A 79 17.63 8.93 -1.74
C ILE A 79 16.36 9.41 -1.01
N LYS A 80 15.25 9.53 -1.74
CA LYS A 80 13.95 9.91 -1.18
C LYS A 80 13.03 8.69 -1.09
N VAL A 81 12.45 8.43 0.08
CA VAL A 81 11.54 7.30 0.28
C VAL A 81 10.24 7.78 0.90
N ARG A 82 9.12 7.25 0.41
CA ARG A 82 7.76 7.48 0.89
C ARG A 82 7.04 6.16 1.09
N LEU A 83 5.98 6.19 1.86
CA LEU A 83 5.20 5.01 2.23
C LEU A 83 3.78 5.08 1.69
N ILE A 84 3.29 3.95 1.16
CA ILE A 84 1.90 3.72 0.79
C ILE A 84 1.35 2.61 1.69
N LEU A 85 0.18 2.81 2.29
CA LEU A 85 -0.43 1.81 3.16
C LEU A 85 -1.49 1.01 2.40
N CYS A 86 -1.37 -0.32 2.45
CA CYS A 86 -2.24 -1.22 1.71
C CYS A 86 -3.44 -1.67 2.55
N CYS A 87 -4.65 -1.46 2.05
CA CYS A 87 -5.80 -2.31 2.37
C CYS A 87 -5.59 -3.70 1.78
N ILE A 88 -6.14 -4.74 2.43
CA ILE A 88 -6.01 -6.13 1.98
C ILE A 88 -7.38 -6.68 1.58
N ARG A 89 -7.48 -7.21 0.35
CA ARG A 89 -8.76 -7.63 -0.27
C ARG A 89 -9.65 -8.48 0.63
N HIS A 90 -9.08 -9.44 1.35
CA HIS A 90 -9.79 -10.37 2.23
C HIS A 90 -9.91 -9.91 3.69
N MET A 91 -9.36 -8.74 4.04
CA MET A 91 -9.40 -8.14 5.39
C MET A 91 -10.03 -6.74 5.33
N GLN A 92 -11.26 -6.66 4.83
CA GLN A 92 -12.01 -5.40 4.69
C GLN A 92 -12.11 -4.59 5.99
N GLU A 93 -12.16 -5.25 7.13
CA GLU A 93 -12.28 -4.68 8.48
C GLU A 93 -11.09 -3.80 8.87
N TRP A 94 -9.93 -3.98 8.24
CA TRP A 94 -8.73 -3.17 8.49
C TRP A 94 -8.73 -1.86 7.71
N SER A 95 -9.51 -1.76 6.64
CA SER A 95 -9.50 -0.62 5.71
C SER A 95 -9.81 0.74 6.34
N PRO A 96 -10.77 0.86 7.29
CA PRO A 96 -11.02 2.12 7.99
C PRO A 96 -9.79 2.62 8.74
N GLU A 97 -9.08 1.75 9.45
CA GLU A 97 -7.86 2.13 10.18
C GLU A 97 -6.73 2.49 9.21
N ILE A 98 -6.61 1.80 8.06
CA ILE A 98 -5.61 2.15 7.03
C ILE A 98 -5.77 3.60 6.55
N VAL A 99 -7.00 4.03 6.21
CA VAL A 99 -7.20 5.42 5.75
C VAL A 99 -7.02 6.44 6.88
N GLU A 100 -7.36 6.08 8.12
CA GLU A 100 -7.07 6.92 9.29
C GLU A 100 -5.56 7.11 9.47
N LEU A 101 -4.77 6.04 9.37
CA LEU A 101 -3.31 6.10 9.42
C LEU A 101 -2.71 6.92 8.26
N CYS A 102 -3.21 6.75 7.04
CA CYS A 102 -2.81 7.59 5.91
C CYS A 102 -3.08 9.08 6.19
N THR A 103 -4.25 9.39 6.73
CA THR A 103 -4.65 10.78 7.04
C THR A 103 -3.80 11.37 8.17
N LYS A 104 -3.55 10.59 9.21
CA LYS A 104 -2.71 10.98 10.35
C LYS A 104 -1.27 11.24 9.93
N CYS A 105 -0.70 10.37 9.10
CA CYS A 105 0.73 10.37 8.77
C CYS A 105 1.05 11.03 7.42
N GLN A 106 0.10 11.74 6.79
CA GLN A 106 0.27 12.34 5.46
C GLN A 106 1.44 13.34 5.39
N ASN A 107 1.75 14.00 6.51
CA ASN A 107 2.86 14.96 6.62
C ASN A 107 4.17 14.28 7.07
N ASP A 108 4.13 13.01 7.43
CA ASP A 108 5.24 12.23 7.99
C ASP A 108 5.75 11.15 7.02
N GLY A 109 5.46 11.30 5.72
CA GLY A 109 6.01 10.47 4.65
C GLY A 109 5.07 9.39 4.11
N VAL A 110 3.86 9.24 4.67
CA VAL A 110 2.80 8.44 4.03
C VAL A 110 2.16 9.26 2.92
N VAL A 111 2.14 8.77 1.69
CA VAL A 111 1.70 9.54 0.51
C VAL A 111 0.46 8.99 -0.15
N GLY A 112 0.03 7.78 0.18
CA GLY A 112 -1.15 7.20 -0.45
C GLY A 112 -1.65 5.92 0.19
N ILE A 113 -2.78 5.46 -0.33
CA ILE A 113 -3.42 4.20 -0.01
C ILE A 113 -3.39 3.26 -1.22
N ASP A 114 -3.23 1.96 -0.95
CA ASP A 114 -3.31 0.89 -1.95
C ASP A 114 -4.36 -0.15 -1.55
N ARG A 115 -4.78 -1.02 -2.47
CA ARG A 115 -5.55 -2.23 -2.21
C ARG A 115 -4.84 -3.40 -2.88
N ALA A 116 -4.30 -4.30 -2.06
CA ALA A 116 -3.50 -5.44 -2.47
C ALA A 116 -4.10 -6.77 -1.95
N GLY A 117 -3.38 -7.87 -2.16
CA GLY A 117 -3.82 -9.24 -1.82
C GLY A 117 -4.42 -9.96 -3.02
N ASP A 118 -4.94 -11.17 -2.80
CA ASP A 118 -5.41 -12.05 -3.86
C ASP A 118 -6.58 -11.42 -4.66
N GLU A 119 -6.31 -11.05 -5.91
CA GLU A 119 -7.28 -10.41 -6.81
C GLU A 119 -8.42 -11.35 -7.22
N LEU A 120 -8.21 -12.66 -7.17
CA LEU A 120 -9.24 -13.66 -7.50
C LEU A 120 -10.21 -13.91 -6.33
N THR A 121 -9.88 -13.42 -5.13
CA THR A 121 -10.78 -13.45 -3.99
C THR A 121 -11.74 -12.26 -4.02
N ASN A 122 -13.03 -12.54 -3.81
CA ASN A 122 -14.15 -11.60 -3.81
C ASN A 122 -14.40 -10.90 -5.17
N ALA A 123 -15.47 -11.33 -5.85
CA ALA A 123 -15.85 -10.84 -7.19
C ALA A 123 -16.26 -9.35 -7.25
N GLU A 124 -16.46 -8.70 -6.10
CA GLU A 124 -16.89 -7.30 -5.98
C GLU A 124 -16.11 -6.58 -4.87
N VAL A 125 -16.00 -5.25 -4.99
CA VAL A 125 -15.39 -4.39 -3.98
C VAL A 125 -16.25 -4.38 -2.71
N HIS A 126 -15.72 -4.88 -1.60
CA HIS A 126 -16.43 -4.87 -0.32
C HIS A 126 -16.70 -3.44 0.19
N PRO A 127 -17.87 -3.15 0.80
CA PRO A 127 -18.22 -1.81 1.30
C PRO A 127 -17.21 -1.18 2.26
N GLY A 128 -16.46 -2.00 3.02
CA GLY A 128 -15.37 -1.53 3.89
C GLY A 128 -14.23 -0.86 3.11
N HIS A 129 -13.85 -1.45 1.97
CA HIS A 129 -12.86 -0.87 1.04
C HIS A 129 -13.42 0.41 0.41
N MET A 130 -14.68 0.39 -0.06
CA MET A 130 -15.33 1.56 -0.67
C MET A 130 -15.32 2.77 0.28
N LYS A 131 -15.74 2.59 1.53
CA LYS A 131 -15.76 3.65 2.54
C LYS A 131 -14.36 4.22 2.82
N ALA A 132 -13.34 3.36 2.86
CA ALA A 132 -11.97 3.81 3.04
C ALA A 132 -11.49 4.68 1.87
N TYR A 133 -11.78 4.29 0.63
CA TYR A 133 -11.42 5.09 -0.55
C TYR A 133 -12.25 6.36 -0.72
N GLU A 134 -13.53 6.35 -0.35
CA GLU A 134 -14.35 7.57 -0.26
C GLU A 134 -13.76 8.56 0.75
N MET A 135 -13.26 8.08 1.90
CA MET A 135 -12.56 8.91 2.86
C MET A 135 -11.23 9.41 2.29
N ALA A 136 -10.47 8.56 1.59
CA ALA A 136 -9.22 8.96 0.95
C ALA A 136 -9.44 10.11 -0.05
N VAL A 137 -10.51 10.07 -0.85
CA VAL A 137 -10.91 11.18 -1.73
C VAL A 137 -11.23 12.44 -0.91
N LYS A 138 -12.03 12.33 0.15
CA LYS A 138 -12.41 13.49 0.99
C LYS A 138 -11.22 14.14 1.70
N CYS A 139 -10.24 13.33 2.10
CA CYS A 139 -9.05 13.77 2.82
C CYS A 139 -7.87 14.12 1.89
N GLY A 140 -8.02 13.97 0.57
CA GLY A 140 -6.94 14.26 -0.39
C GLY A 140 -5.78 13.26 -0.36
N ILE A 141 -6.01 12.03 0.12
CA ILE A 141 -5.01 10.95 0.15
C ILE A 141 -4.94 10.30 -1.23
N HIS A 142 -3.74 10.18 -1.82
CA HIS A 142 -3.56 9.58 -3.15
C HIS A 142 -3.93 8.09 -3.16
N ARG A 143 -4.41 7.61 -4.31
CA ARG A 143 -5.02 6.27 -4.44
C ARG A 143 -4.37 5.49 -5.58
N THR A 144 -3.71 4.40 -5.25
CA THR A 144 -3.33 3.35 -6.22
C THR A 144 -4.11 2.07 -5.90
N VAL A 145 -4.33 1.19 -6.86
CA VAL A 145 -5.04 -0.09 -6.63
C VAL A 145 -4.40 -1.18 -7.48
N HIS A 146 -4.03 -2.31 -6.88
CA HIS A 146 -3.71 -3.51 -7.68
C HIS A 146 -4.95 -3.99 -8.41
N ALA A 147 -4.94 -3.95 -9.73
CA ALA A 147 -6.05 -4.42 -10.55
C ALA A 147 -5.57 -4.85 -11.94
N GLY A 148 -6.16 -5.90 -12.48
CA GLY A 148 -5.80 -6.47 -13.77
C GLY A 148 -4.42 -7.16 -13.79
N GLU A 149 -3.91 -7.59 -12.64
CA GLU A 149 -2.68 -8.40 -12.58
C GLU A 149 -2.99 -9.83 -13.04
N VAL A 150 -3.92 -10.47 -12.33
CA VAL A 150 -4.43 -11.82 -12.61
C VAL A 150 -5.95 -11.80 -12.86
N GLY A 151 -6.63 -10.75 -12.41
CA GLY A 151 -8.07 -10.54 -12.56
C GLY A 151 -8.49 -10.06 -13.96
N PRO A 152 -9.81 -10.08 -14.25
CA PRO A 152 -10.35 -9.59 -15.51
C PRO A 152 -10.36 -8.04 -15.59
N PRO A 153 -10.55 -7.46 -16.80
CA PRO A 153 -10.71 -6.01 -16.99
C PRO A 153 -11.73 -5.34 -16.06
N LYS A 154 -12.80 -6.06 -15.68
CA LYS A 154 -13.81 -5.60 -14.73
C LYS A 154 -13.20 -5.09 -13.42
N VAL A 155 -12.12 -5.70 -12.92
CA VAL A 155 -11.49 -5.28 -11.66
C VAL A 155 -10.79 -3.93 -11.81
N VAL A 156 -10.29 -3.63 -13.01
CA VAL A 156 -9.70 -2.31 -13.33
C VAL A 156 -10.80 -1.25 -13.43
N HIS A 157 -11.93 -1.55 -14.08
CA HIS A 157 -13.11 -0.68 -14.07
C HIS A 157 -13.55 -0.36 -12.64
N GLU A 158 -13.66 -1.36 -11.76
CA GLU A 158 -14.01 -1.16 -10.36
C GLU A 158 -12.99 -0.27 -9.62
N ALA A 159 -11.69 -0.43 -9.90
CA ALA A 159 -10.64 0.41 -9.31
C ALA A 159 -10.80 1.89 -9.72
N LEU A 160 -11.10 2.15 -10.99
CA LEU A 160 -11.27 3.51 -11.51
C LEU A 160 -12.61 4.13 -11.08
N ASP A 161 -13.71 3.40 -11.26
CA ASP A 161 -15.06 3.94 -11.09
C ASP A 161 -15.53 3.95 -9.64
N ILE A 162 -15.18 2.92 -8.87
CA ILE A 162 -15.64 2.78 -7.48
C ILE A 162 -14.59 3.32 -6.52
N LEU A 163 -13.35 2.86 -6.65
CA LEU A 163 -12.27 3.24 -5.73
C LEU A 163 -11.60 4.56 -6.10
N LYS A 164 -11.91 5.14 -7.27
CA LYS A 164 -11.35 6.42 -7.74
C LYS A 164 -9.82 6.41 -7.75
N ALA A 165 -9.24 5.28 -8.17
CA ALA A 165 -7.79 5.12 -8.31
C ALA A 165 -7.21 6.15 -9.29
N GLU A 166 -6.05 6.68 -8.94
CA GLU A 166 -5.24 7.60 -9.77
C GLU A 166 -4.16 6.84 -10.55
N ARG A 167 -3.76 5.67 -10.02
CA ARG A 167 -2.82 4.74 -10.64
C ARG A 167 -3.34 3.31 -10.49
N ILE A 168 -2.97 2.45 -11.43
CA ILE A 168 -3.30 1.02 -11.42
C ILE A 168 -2.02 0.21 -11.25
N GLY A 169 -1.97 -0.57 -10.17
CA GLY A 169 -0.95 -1.61 -9.96
C GLY A 169 -1.13 -2.73 -10.98
N HIS A 170 -0.08 -3.06 -11.73
CA HIS A 170 -0.07 -4.03 -12.83
C HIS A 170 -0.87 -3.63 -14.07
N GLY A 171 -2.21 -3.67 -14.01
CA GLY A 171 -3.08 -3.23 -15.10
C GLY A 171 -3.02 -4.05 -16.41
N TYR A 172 -2.36 -5.20 -16.44
CA TYR A 172 -2.12 -5.98 -17.66
C TYR A 172 -3.40 -6.43 -18.36
N ALA A 173 -4.45 -6.75 -17.61
CA ALA A 173 -5.73 -7.19 -18.16
C ALA A 173 -6.44 -6.10 -18.97
N THR A 174 -6.10 -4.82 -18.77
CA THR A 174 -6.68 -3.68 -19.49
C THR A 174 -6.67 -3.89 -21.01
N ILE A 175 -5.61 -4.46 -21.57
CA ILE A 175 -5.47 -4.69 -23.02
C ILE A 175 -6.52 -5.66 -23.60
N LYS A 176 -7.20 -6.44 -22.75
CA LYS A 176 -8.25 -7.38 -23.15
C LYS A 176 -9.60 -6.68 -23.38
N ASP A 177 -9.71 -5.42 -22.97
CA ASP A 177 -10.87 -4.56 -23.15
C ASP A 177 -10.44 -3.27 -23.87
N PRO A 178 -10.67 -3.17 -25.20
CA PRO A 178 -10.25 -2.01 -25.99
C PRO A 178 -10.86 -0.68 -25.51
N GLU A 179 -12.07 -0.70 -24.95
CA GLU A 179 -12.73 0.52 -24.46
C GLU A 179 -12.04 1.02 -23.19
N LEU A 180 -11.80 0.12 -22.24
CA LEU A 180 -11.03 0.42 -21.02
C LEU A 180 -9.61 0.89 -21.35
N TYR A 181 -8.93 0.25 -22.30
CA TYR A 181 -7.60 0.66 -22.73
C TYR A 181 -7.60 2.10 -23.26
N MET A 182 -8.57 2.44 -24.10
CA MET A 182 -8.72 3.81 -24.60
C MET A 182 -9.06 4.80 -23.49
N GLU A 183 -9.88 4.41 -22.51
CA GLU A 183 -10.18 5.22 -21.34
C GLU A 183 -8.92 5.54 -20.52
N ILE A 184 -8.10 4.54 -20.21
CA ILE A 184 -6.83 4.70 -19.49
C ILE A 184 -5.91 5.67 -20.21
N LEU A 185 -5.79 5.54 -21.53
CA LEU A 185 -4.98 6.46 -22.35
C LEU A 185 -5.53 7.89 -22.31
N GLN A 186 -6.84 8.07 -22.46
CA GLN A 186 -7.48 9.39 -22.49
C GLN A 186 -7.40 10.11 -21.13
N LYS A 187 -7.55 9.37 -20.04
CA LYS A 187 -7.48 9.90 -18.68
C LYS A 187 -6.04 9.99 -18.14
N GLU A 188 -5.04 9.57 -18.93
CA GLU A 188 -3.63 9.51 -18.57
C GLU A 188 -3.39 8.75 -17.24
N ILE A 189 -4.13 7.66 -17.04
CA ILE A 189 -4.00 6.82 -15.84
C ILE A 189 -2.66 6.09 -15.89
N HIS A 190 -1.86 6.26 -14.83
CA HIS A 190 -0.56 5.60 -14.73
C HIS A 190 -0.71 4.11 -14.45
N ILE A 191 0.03 3.27 -15.19
CA ILE A 191 0.13 1.82 -14.99
C ILE A 191 1.47 1.48 -14.36
N GLU A 192 1.45 0.91 -13.16
CA GLU A 192 2.63 0.47 -12.43
C GLU A 192 3.00 -0.96 -12.89
N ALA A 193 3.75 -1.07 -13.99
CA ALA A 193 4.19 -2.35 -14.54
C ALA A 193 5.36 -2.97 -13.76
N CYS A 194 5.31 -4.28 -13.56
CA CYS A 194 6.31 -5.07 -12.84
C CYS A 194 6.82 -6.25 -13.71
N PRO A 195 7.60 -6.00 -14.77
CA PRO A 195 8.29 -7.07 -15.50
C PRO A 195 9.37 -7.72 -14.60
N LEU A 196 9.64 -9.01 -14.84
CA LEU A 196 10.72 -9.75 -14.16
C LEU A 196 12.10 -9.44 -14.77
#